data_AF-A0A953ULL7-F1
#
_entry.id   AF-A0A953ULL7-F1
#
_cell.length_a   1.000
_cell.length_b   1.000
_cell.length_c   1.000
_cell.angle_alpha   90.00
_cell.angle_beta   90.00
_cell.angle_gamma   90.00
#
_symmetry.space_group_name_H-M   'P 1'
#
loop_
_entity.id
_entity.type
_entity.pdbx_description
1 polymer ?
#
loop_
_entity_poly.entity_id
_entity_poly.type
_entity_poly.pdbx_seq_one_letter_code
_entity_poly.pdbx_strand_id
1 'polypeptide(L)'
;MPKDAVLPPSHWKAFASRRRDPATKREAVLETAAQLFLEKSYGRTSLNDVAERLNITKPALYHYFRNKEDILLECYRLGTGLIEEILNEIADHCGTGLEKVEAFIYSYANVMTVNFGRCVMRLDQGDLSSEALAEVRTYKRKIDRRLRSFIQEGIGDGSITPCDPKIAAFSIAGAVNWICMWYEPDGALSAEEIASQFARTLTQGLVARRRRAHAGAMPGRSPVPVAGGPLPAPKKRQRVSNQESLA
;
A
#
# COMPACT_ATOMS: atom_id res chain seq x y z
N MET A 1 -24.02 4.95 -21.54
CA MET A 1 -22.87 4.05 -21.78
C MET A 1 -21.71 4.90 -22.29
N PRO A 2 -20.79 5.40 -21.44
CA PRO A 2 -19.63 6.13 -21.94
C PRO A 2 -18.64 5.12 -22.54
N LYS A 3 -18.15 5.43 -23.74
CA LYS A 3 -17.47 4.50 -24.65
C LYS A 3 -15.95 4.72 -24.73
N ASP A 4 -15.38 5.50 -23.83
CA ASP A 4 -13.98 5.93 -23.92
C ASP A 4 -13.22 5.70 -22.59
N ALA A 5 -13.27 4.46 -22.09
CA ALA A 5 -12.24 4.00 -21.17
C ALA A 5 -10.96 3.81 -21.98
N VAL A 6 -10.02 4.75 -21.86
CA VAL A 6 -8.66 4.60 -22.39
C VAL A 6 -8.02 3.42 -21.68
N LEU A 7 -8.13 2.23 -22.28
CA LEU A 7 -7.40 1.04 -21.84
C LEU A 7 -5.91 1.41 -21.72
N PRO A 8 -5.23 1.07 -20.61
CA PRO A 8 -3.79 1.30 -20.50
C PRO A 8 -3.07 0.68 -21.72
N PRO A 9 -2.00 1.32 -22.22
CA PRO A 9 -1.35 0.92 -23.46
C PRO A 9 -1.05 -0.58 -23.41
N SER A 10 -1.60 -1.29 -24.39
CA SER A 10 -1.66 -2.75 -24.36
C SER A 10 -0.25 -3.34 -24.25
N HIS A 11 0.12 -3.83 -23.06
CA HIS A 11 1.50 -4.24 -22.72
C HIS A 11 2.04 -5.35 -23.65
N TRP A 12 1.16 -6.12 -24.32
CA TRP A 12 1.52 -7.08 -25.38
C TRP A 12 2.25 -6.46 -26.58
N LYS A 13 2.04 -5.15 -26.85
CA LYS A 13 2.75 -4.44 -27.93
C LYS A 13 4.26 -4.38 -27.70
N ALA A 14 4.74 -4.59 -26.46
CA ALA A 14 6.17 -4.71 -26.16
C ALA A 14 6.84 -5.85 -26.91
N PHE A 15 6.10 -6.93 -27.16
CA PHE A 15 6.59 -8.10 -27.90
C PHE A 15 6.18 -8.10 -29.39
N ALA A 16 5.26 -7.22 -29.79
CA ALA A 16 4.81 -7.08 -31.19
C ALA A 16 5.91 -6.54 -32.14
N SER A 17 6.93 -5.85 -31.62
CA SER A 17 8.09 -5.40 -32.40
C SER A 17 9.37 -6.08 -31.93
N ARG A 18 10.08 -6.75 -32.87
CA ARG A 18 11.40 -7.33 -32.60
C ARG A 18 12.45 -6.27 -32.20
N ARG A 19 12.23 -4.99 -32.55
CA ARG A 19 13.18 -3.87 -32.34
C ARG A 19 13.07 -3.18 -30.97
N ARG A 20 12.13 -3.57 -30.10
CA ARG A 20 12.08 -2.98 -28.74
C ARG A 20 13.19 -3.54 -27.85
N ASP A 21 13.77 -2.64 -27.07
CA ASP A 21 14.85 -2.92 -26.13
C ASP A 21 14.45 -4.00 -25.10
N PRO A 22 15.36 -4.88 -24.68
CA PRO A 22 15.08 -5.90 -23.66
C PRO A 22 14.49 -5.35 -22.36
N ALA A 23 14.80 -4.10 -21.96
CA ALA A 23 14.22 -3.49 -20.77
C ALA A 23 12.69 -3.31 -20.90
N THR A 24 12.20 -2.81 -22.03
CA THR A 24 10.75 -2.62 -22.28
C THR A 24 9.98 -3.94 -22.25
N LYS A 25 10.60 -5.02 -22.76
CA LYS A 25 9.99 -6.36 -22.71
C LYS A 25 9.94 -6.91 -21.29
N ARG A 26 11.00 -6.67 -20.52
CA ARG A 26 11.07 -7.06 -19.10
C ARG A 26 10.04 -6.31 -18.27
N GLU A 27 9.87 -5.02 -18.48
CA GLU A 27 8.84 -4.19 -17.85
C GLU A 27 7.43 -4.71 -18.17
N ALA A 28 7.13 -5.01 -19.44
CA ALA A 28 5.84 -5.57 -19.83
C ALA A 28 5.51 -6.90 -19.13
N VAL A 29 6.53 -7.75 -18.86
CA VAL A 29 6.37 -8.96 -18.05
C VAL A 29 5.98 -8.63 -16.61
N LEU A 30 6.67 -7.66 -16.00
CA LEU A 30 6.42 -7.26 -14.62
C LEU A 30 5.02 -6.65 -14.46
N GLU A 31 4.63 -5.75 -15.36
CA GLU A 31 3.30 -5.14 -15.35
C GLU A 31 2.20 -6.19 -15.52
N THR A 32 2.37 -7.11 -16.47
CA THR A 32 1.40 -8.18 -16.73
C THR A 32 1.29 -9.13 -15.55
N ALA A 33 2.41 -9.51 -14.95
CA ALA A 33 2.42 -10.38 -13.79
C ALA A 33 1.78 -9.70 -12.57
N ALA A 34 2.08 -8.42 -12.32
CA ALA A 34 1.48 -7.65 -11.23
C ALA A 34 -0.05 -7.56 -11.38
N GLN A 35 -0.56 -7.35 -12.60
CA GLN A 35 -1.99 -7.38 -12.89
C GLN A 35 -2.60 -8.75 -12.59
N LEU A 36 -1.98 -9.83 -13.07
CA LEU A 36 -2.46 -11.20 -12.82
C LEU A 36 -2.43 -11.56 -11.33
N PHE A 37 -1.41 -11.13 -10.59
CA PHE A 37 -1.35 -11.31 -9.14
C PHE A 37 -2.47 -10.57 -8.41
N LEU A 38 -2.88 -9.40 -8.88
CA LEU A 38 -4.03 -8.67 -8.35
C LEU A 38 -5.38 -9.32 -8.73
N GLU A 39 -5.50 -9.86 -9.94
CA GLU A 39 -6.73 -10.50 -10.46
C GLU A 39 -6.98 -11.87 -9.81
N LYS A 40 -5.95 -12.72 -9.71
CA LYS A 40 -6.08 -14.14 -9.36
C LYS A 40 -5.40 -14.52 -8.04
N SER A 41 -4.68 -13.61 -7.39
CA SER A 41 -3.69 -13.88 -6.33
C SER A 41 -2.37 -14.48 -6.83
N TYR A 42 -1.28 -14.27 -6.08
CA TYR A 42 0.04 -14.79 -6.40
C TYR A 42 0.07 -16.31 -6.49
N GLY A 43 -0.46 -17.01 -5.48
CA GLY A 43 -0.47 -18.48 -5.42
C GLY A 43 -1.13 -19.13 -6.63
N ARG A 44 -2.22 -18.55 -7.16
CA ARG A 44 -3.00 -19.10 -8.29
C ARG A 44 -2.51 -18.65 -9.67
N THR A 45 -1.57 -17.70 -9.74
CA THR A 45 -0.98 -17.26 -11.00
C THR A 45 0.22 -18.14 -11.36
N SER A 46 0.29 -18.59 -12.61
CA SER A 46 1.43 -19.35 -13.16
C SER A 46 2.24 -18.52 -14.17
N LEU A 47 3.48 -18.95 -14.45
CA LEU A 47 4.26 -18.37 -15.54
C LEU A 47 3.62 -18.60 -16.92
N ASN A 48 2.78 -19.63 -17.07
CA ASN A 48 2.02 -19.84 -18.30
C ASN A 48 0.96 -18.76 -18.47
N ASP A 49 0.23 -18.40 -17.42
CA ASP A 49 -0.76 -17.31 -17.47
C ASP A 49 -0.13 -16.00 -17.95
N VAL A 50 1.08 -15.69 -17.46
CA VAL A 50 1.83 -14.48 -17.85
C VAL A 50 2.24 -14.55 -19.33
N ALA A 51 2.79 -15.69 -19.76
CA ALA A 51 3.21 -15.89 -21.14
C ALA A 51 2.02 -15.81 -22.12
N GLU A 52 0.90 -16.44 -21.77
CA GLU A 52 -0.35 -16.42 -22.54
C GLU A 52 -0.91 -15.00 -22.65
N ARG A 53 -0.97 -14.25 -21.54
CA ARG A 53 -1.47 -12.85 -21.54
C ARG A 53 -0.61 -11.92 -22.41
N LEU A 54 0.69 -12.18 -22.49
CA LEU A 54 1.63 -11.45 -23.34
C LEU A 54 1.70 -11.96 -24.78
N ASN A 55 1.03 -13.06 -25.10
CA ASN A 55 1.14 -13.76 -26.38
C ASN A 55 2.60 -14.13 -26.73
N ILE A 56 3.33 -14.67 -25.75
CA ILE A 56 4.70 -15.17 -25.91
C ILE A 56 4.79 -16.64 -25.47
N THR A 57 5.87 -17.31 -25.87
CA THR A 57 6.12 -18.67 -25.41
C THR A 57 6.70 -18.68 -23.99
N LYS A 58 6.45 -19.75 -23.25
CA LYS A 58 7.04 -19.94 -21.91
C LYS A 58 8.59 -19.88 -21.93
N PRO A 59 9.30 -20.50 -22.91
CA PRO A 59 10.75 -20.32 -23.04
C PRO A 59 11.16 -18.85 -23.23
N ALA A 60 10.37 -18.05 -23.96
CA ALA A 60 10.65 -16.63 -24.13
C ALA A 60 10.56 -15.87 -22.81
N LEU A 61 9.61 -16.22 -21.93
CA LEU A 61 9.50 -15.66 -20.59
C LEU A 61 10.70 -16.03 -19.69
N TYR A 62 11.20 -17.27 -19.81
CA TYR A 62 12.37 -17.74 -19.05
C TYR A 62 13.67 -17.02 -19.41
N HIS A 63 13.75 -16.34 -20.56
CA HIS A 63 14.89 -15.46 -20.86
C HIS A 63 14.96 -14.23 -19.94
N TYR A 64 13.85 -13.84 -19.31
CA TYR A 64 13.79 -12.66 -18.44
C TYR A 64 13.76 -13.02 -16.95
N PHE A 65 13.07 -14.08 -16.57
CA PHE A 65 12.87 -14.47 -15.17
C PHE A 65 12.92 -15.99 -15.00
N ARG A 66 13.59 -16.48 -13.95
CA ARG A 66 13.82 -17.92 -13.77
C ARG A 66 12.62 -18.62 -13.16
N ASN A 67 11.85 -17.91 -12.36
CA ASN A 67 10.69 -18.44 -11.67
C ASN A 67 9.70 -17.30 -11.34
N LYS A 68 8.57 -17.65 -10.72
CA LYS A 68 7.51 -16.70 -10.34
C LYS A 68 7.94 -15.77 -9.18
N GLU A 69 8.78 -16.25 -8.28
CA GLU A 69 9.31 -15.49 -7.15
C GLU A 69 10.28 -14.39 -7.63
N ASP A 70 11.11 -14.66 -8.63
CA ASP A 70 12.01 -13.67 -9.25
C ASP A 70 11.22 -12.47 -9.81
N ILE A 71 10.09 -12.73 -10.48
CA ILE A 71 9.19 -11.69 -11.00
C ILE A 71 8.65 -10.84 -9.84
N LEU A 72 8.18 -11.51 -8.77
CA LEU A 72 7.61 -10.84 -7.62
C LEU A 72 8.64 -9.99 -6.87
N LEU A 73 9.84 -10.53 -6.63
CA LEU A 73 10.95 -9.80 -6.02
C LEU A 73 11.32 -8.57 -6.84
N GLU A 74 11.29 -8.68 -8.16
CA GLU A 74 11.54 -7.54 -9.02
C GLU A 74 10.42 -6.49 -8.95
N CYS A 75 9.15 -6.91 -8.89
CA CYS A 75 8.04 -5.99 -8.62
C CYS A 75 8.23 -5.27 -7.28
N TYR A 76 8.72 -5.98 -6.24
CA TYR A 76 9.10 -5.38 -4.97
C TYR A 76 10.20 -4.33 -5.13
N ARG A 77 11.30 -4.66 -5.83
CA ARG A 77 12.44 -3.75 -6.04
C ARG A 77 12.05 -2.49 -6.81
N LEU A 78 11.21 -2.62 -7.83
CA LEU A 78 10.70 -1.46 -8.56
C LEU A 78 9.81 -0.59 -7.67
N GLY A 79 8.86 -1.21 -6.96
CA GLY A 79 7.97 -0.48 -6.05
C GLY A 79 8.73 0.23 -4.92
N THR A 80 9.74 -0.42 -4.34
CA THR A 80 10.55 0.16 -3.26
C THR A 80 11.56 1.18 -3.78
N GLY A 81 12.14 0.97 -4.96
CA GLY A 81 13.01 1.93 -5.64
C GLY A 81 12.33 3.29 -5.85
N LEU A 82 11.09 3.28 -6.37
CA LEU A 82 10.28 4.48 -6.52
C LEU A 82 10.10 5.23 -5.18
N ILE A 83 9.81 4.50 -4.11
CA ILE A 83 9.66 5.09 -2.77
C ILE A 83 10.99 5.66 -2.26
N GLU A 84 12.10 4.99 -2.53
CA GLU A 84 13.42 5.45 -2.11
C GLU A 84 13.86 6.74 -2.81
N GLU A 85 13.62 6.85 -4.11
CA GLU A 85 13.88 8.07 -4.89
C GLU A 85 13.08 9.25 -4.33
N ILE A 86 11.77 9.05 -4.16
CA ILE A 86 10.86 10.02 -3.54
C ILE A 86 11.34 10.43 -2.14
N LEU A 87 11.77 9.47 -1.32
CA LEU A 87 12.27 9.75 0.03
C LEU A 87 13.54 10.60 0.05
N ASN A 88 14.39 10.46 -0.96
CA ASN A 88 15.59 11.29 -1.09
C ASN A 88 15.20 12.71 -1.54
N GLU A 89 14.31 12.84 -2.53
CA GLU A 89 13.79 14.15 -2.97
C GLU A 89 13.13 14.93 -1.82
N ILE A 90 12.30 14.27 -1.01
CA ILE A 90 11.66 14.87 0.18
C ILE A 90 12.71 15.36 1.18
N ALA A 91 13.76 14.57 1.41
CA ALA A 91 14.81 14.93 2.35
C ALA A 91 15.58 16.19 1.89
N ASP A 92 15.75 16.36 0.58
CA ASP A 92 16.52 17.43 -0.04
C ASP A 92 15.70 18.73 -0.26
N HIS A 93 14.37 18.64 -0.37
CA HIS A 93 13.54 19.76 -0.81
C HIS A 93 12.49 20.26 0.20
N CYS A 94 12.15 19.48 1.24
CA CYS A 94 11.19 19.91 2.25
C CYS A 94 11.89 20.55 3.46
N GLY A 95 11.29 21.63 3.99
CA GLY A 95 11.88 22.40 5.09
C GLY A 95 11.72 21.69 6.44
N THR A 96 10.48 21.63 6.93
CA THR A 96 10.16 21.09 8.27
C THR A 96 9.91 19.58 8.23
N GLY A 97 10.07 18.92 9.38
CA GLY A 97 9.73 17.51 9.53
C GLY A 97 8.26 17.21 9.26
N LEU A 98 7.34 18.13 9.59
CA LEU A 98 5.93 18.01 9.23
C LEU A 98 5.71 18.00 7.71
N GLU A 99 6.35 18.92 6.98
CA GLU A 99 6.28 18.96 5.50
C GLU A 99 6.86 17.67 4.88
N LYS A 100 7.95 17.15 5.44
CA LYS A 100 8.53 15.86 5.02
C LYS A 100 7.56 14.69 5.25
N VAL A 101 6.88 14.65 6.40
CA VAL A 101 5.87 13.62 6.69
C VAL A 101 4.68 13.75 5.75
N GLU A 102 4.20 14.97 5.49
CA GLU A 102 3.08 15.22 4.57
C GLU A 102 3.40 14.79 3.14
N ALA A 103 4.57 15.19 2.62
CA ALA A 103 5.05 14.79 1.31
C ALA A 103 5.24 13.27 1.22
N PHE A 104 5.77 12.64 2.28
CA PHE A 104 5.90 11.19 2.32
C PHE A 104 4.54 10.49 2.22
N ILE A 105 3.54 10.94 2.98
CA ILE A 105 2.21 10.33 2.97
C ILE A 105 1.57 10.47 1.58
N TYR A 106 1.64 11.66 0.99
CA TYR A 106 1.11 11.93 -0.35
C TYR A 106 1.73 10.98 -1.39
N SER A 107 3.06 10.93 -1.43
CA SER A 107 3.76 10.12 -2.43
C SER A 107 3.59 8.62 -2.18
N TYR A 108 3.64 8.18 -0.92
CA TYR A 108 3.43 6.78 -0.56
C TYR A 108 2.00 6.31 -0.85
N ALA A 109 1.00 7.18 -0.66
CA ALA A 109 -0.39 6.90 -1.04
C ALA A 109 -0.55 6.73 -2.55
N ASN A 110 0.11 7.56 -3.38
CA ASN A 110 0.13 7.38 -4.83
C ASN A 110 0.79 6.06 -5.25
N VAL A 111 1.85 5.62 -4.57
CA VAL A 111 2.42 4.29 -4.84
C VAL A 111 1.43 3.17 -4.50
N MET A 112 0.56 3.35 -3.49
CA MET A 112 -0.47 2.36 -3.13
C MET A 112 -1.66 2.30 -4.10
N THR A 113 -1.73 3.18 -5.11
CA THR A 113 -2.78 3.15 -6.14
C THR A 113 -2.30 2.52 -7.46
N VAL A 114 -0.97 2.39 -7.67
CA VAL A 114 -0.40 1.71 -8.85
C VAL A 114 -0.30 0.20 -8.65
N ASN A 115 -0.27 -0.56 -9.76
CA ASN A 115 -0.29 -2.02 -9.73
C ASN A 115 0.85 -2.63 -8.91
N PHE A 116 2.07 -2.10 -9.01
CA PHE A 116 3.22 -2.63 -8.27
C PHE A 116 3.06 -2.47 -6.75
N GLY A 117 2.67 -1.28 -6.26
CA GLY A 117 2.44 -1.06 -4.83
C GLY A 117 1.28 -1.91 -4.29
N ARG A 118 0.18 -2.02 -5.04
CA ARG A 118 -0.96 -2.87 -4.66
C ARG A 118 -0.58 -4.35 -4.62
N CYS A 119 0.15 -4.82 -5.63
CA CYS A 119 0.57 -6.22 -5.75
C CYS A 119 1.48 -6.63 -4.57
N VAL A 120 2.45 -5.78 -4.25
CA VAL A 120 3.37 -5.97 -3.13
C VAL A 120 2.61 -6.11 -1.82
N MET A 121 1.63 -5.24 -1.56
CA MET A 121 0.93 -5.22 -0.28
C MET A 121 -0.13 -6.32 -0.13
N ARG A 122 -0.78 -6.76 -1.21
CA ARG A 122 -1.79 -7.84 -1.18
C ARG A 122 -1.18 -9.25 -1.16
N LEU A 123 0.13 -9.38 -1.28
CA LEU A 123 0.80 -10.67 -1.30
C LEU A 123 0.69 -11.40 0.05
N ASP A 124 0.29 -12.67 0.01
CA ASP A 124 0.48 -13.59 1.13
C ASP A 124 1.96 -13.92 1.30
N GLN A 125 2.54 -13.50 2.42
CA GLN A 125 3.94 -13.69 2.75
C GLN A 125 4.28 -15.18 2.97
N GLY A 126 3.28 -16.05 3.19
CA GLY A 126 3.48 -17.50 3.30
C GLY A 126 3.98 -18.15 2.00
N ASP A 127 3.79 -17.49 0.85
CA ASP A 127 4.17 -18.01 -0.47
C ASP A 127 5.63 -17.71 -0.87
N LEU A 128 6.37 -16.98 -0.03
CA LEU A 128 7.74 -16.56 -0.29
C LEU A 128 8.77 -17.47 0.41
N SER A 129 9.92 -17.65 -0.24
CA SER A 129 11.11 -18.22 0.37
C SER A 129 11.63 -17.38 1.53
N SER A 130 12.39 -17.99 2.43
CA SER A 130 12.97 -17.31 3.59
C SER A 130 13.91 -16.15 3.19
N GLU A 131 14.62 -16.30 2.07
CA GLU A 131 15.49 -15.28 1.46
C GLU A 131 14.66 -14.10 0.92
N ALA A 132 13.64 -14.38 0.11
CA ALA A 132 12.73 -13.36 -0.41
C ALA A 132 12.05 -12.56 0.71
N LEU A 133 11.59 -13.26 1.76
CA LEU A 133 11.03 -12.62 2.95
C LEU A 133 12.03 -11.73 3.68
N ALA A 134 13.30 -12.12 3.74
CA ALA A 134 14.34 -11.30 4.36
C ALA A 134 14.58 -10.01 3.56
N GLU A 135 14.58 -10.10 2.23
CA GLU A 135 14.69 -8.93 1.34
C GLU A 135 13.50 -7.97 1.55
N VAL A 136 12.28 -8.49 1.47
CA VAL A 136 11.03 -7.72 1.70
C VAL A 136 11.03 -7.02 3.07
N ARG A 137 11.41 -7.73 4.13
CA ARG A 137 11.51 -7.14 5.49
C ARG A 137 12.54 -6.01 5.55
N THR A 138 13.63 -6.11 4.80
CA THR A 138 14.67 -5.08 4.76
C THR A 138 14.14 -3.78 4.17
N TYR A 139 13.39 -3.85 3.06
CA TYR A 139 12.75 -2.68 2.47
C TYR A 139 11.72 -2.04 3.40
N LYS A 140 10.83 -2.84 3.99
CA LYS A 140 9.82 -2.34 4.95
C LYS A 140 10.47 -1.63 6.14
N ARG A 141 11.59 -2.17 6.67
CA ARG A 141 12.37 -1.55 7.75
C ARG A 141 13.06 -0.24 7.33
N LYS A 142 13.46 -0.10 6.07
CA LYS A 142 14.08 1.14 5.57
C LYS A 142 13.06 2.26 5.47
N ILE A 143 11.88 1.98 4.92
CA ILE A 143 10.77 2.93 4.83
C ILE A 143 10.30 3.36 6.23
N ASP A 144 10.08 2.41 7.15
CA ASP A 144 9.69 2.70 8.55
C ASP A 144 10.73 3.59 9.26
N ARG A 145 12.02 3.28 9.12
CA ARG A 145 13.09 4.10 9.73
C ARG A 145 13.09 5.53 9.18
N ARG A 146 12.90 5.71 7.87
CA ARG A 146 12.89 7.04 7.26
C ARG A 146 11.71 7.88 7.73
N LEU A 147 10.51 7.30 7.76
CA LEU A 147 9.32 7.99 8.29
C LEU A 147 9.52 8.42 9.75
N ARG A 148 10.10 7.56 10.60
CA ARG A 148 10.41 7.93 11.99
C ARG A 148 11.42 9.05 12.10
N SER A 149 12.42 9.10 11.21
CA SER A 149 13.38 10.23 11.16
C SER A 149 12.65 11.55 10.92
N PHE A 150 11.76 11.60 9.92
CA PHE A 150 11.01 12.82 9.61
C PHE A 150 10.09 13.26 10.76
N ILE A 151 9.47 12.30 11.46
CA ILE A 151 8.67 12.60 12.66
C ILE A 151 9.57 13.17 13.77
N GLN A 152 10.75 12.58 14.00
CA GLN A 152 11.69 13.04 15.01
C GLN A 152 12.28 14.42 14.68
N GLU A 153 12.56 14.69 13.41
CA GLU A 153 12.95 16.01 12.91
C GLU A 153 11.85 17.04 13.18
N GLY A 154 10.58 16.69 12.90
CA GLY A 154 9.44 17.58 13.14
C GLY A 154 9.19 17.87 14.63
N ILE A 155 9.51 16.90 15.50
CA ILE A 155 9.50 17.15 16.95
C ILE A 155 10.63 18.10 17.34
N GLY A 156 11.81 17.94 16.75
CA GLY A 156 12.99 18.76 17.01
C GLY A 156 12.86 20.21 16.53
N ASP A 157 12.27 20.42 15.35
CA ASP A 157 12.00 21.75 14.79
C ASP A 157 10.71 22.41 15.31
N GLY A 158 9.90 21.66 16.07
CA GLY A 158 8.67 22.13 16.69
C GLY A 158 7.46 22.20 15.75
N SER A 159 7.54 21.66 14.53
CA SER A 159 6.41 21.53 13.60
C SER A 159 5.44 20.39 13.98
N ILE A 160 5.93 19.37 14.68
CA ILE A 160 5.17 18.23 15.20
C ILE A 160 5.09 18.31 16.73
N THR A 161 3.89 18.14 17.29
CA THR A 161 3.69 18.00 18.73
C THR A 161 4.44 16.77 19.26
N PRO A 162 5.12 16.84 20.44
CA PRO A 162 5.77 15.68 21.03
C PRO A 162 4.86 14.46 21.10
N CYS A 163 5.29 13.38 20.45
CA CYS A 163 4.58 12.10 20.40
C CYS A 163 5.58 10.94 20.34
N ASP A 164 5.10 9.71 20.47
CA ASP A 164 5.92 8.53 20.19
C ASP A 164 6.07 8.36 18.65
N PRO A 165 7.29 8.50 18.08
CA PRO A 165 7.49 8.41 16.64
C PRO A 165 7.16 7.03 16.05
N LYS A 166 7.32 5.96 16.84
CA LYS A 166 6.98 4.60 16.43
C LYS A 166 5.47 4.44 16.28
N ILE A 167 4.69 4.89 17.27
CA ILE A 167 3.22 4.82 17.20
C ILE A 167 2.67 5.68 16.05
N ALA A 168 3.20 6.89 15.87
CA ALA A 168 2.82 7.76 14.75
C ALA A 168 3.15 7.10 13.39
N ALA A 169 4.36 6.57 13.22
CA ALA A 169 4.77 5.89 11.99
C ALA A 169 3.91 4.66 11.69
N PHE A 170 3.62 3.81 12.68
CA PHE A 170 2.75 2.64 12.50
C PHE A 170 1.32 3.03 12.11
N SER A 171 0.79 4.10 12.71
CA SER A 171 -0.56 4.59 12.42
C SER A 171 -0.66 5.11 10.98
N ILE A 172 0.32 5.91 10.57
CA ILE A 172 0.42 6.42 9.20
C ILE A 172 0.58 5.28 8.20
N ALA A 173 1.58 4.40 8.41
CA ALA A 173 1.87 3.31 7.50
C ALA A 173 0.69 2.34 7.38
N GLY A 174 0.01 2.02 8.49
CA GLY A 174 -1.18 1.17 8.49
C GLY A 174 -2.32 1.77 7.67
N ALA A 175 -2.61 3.06 7.87
CA ALA A 175 -3.65 3.77 7.12
C ALA A 175 -3.35 3.82 5.61
N VAL A 176 -2.12 4.23 5.23
CA VAL A 176 -1.73 4.35 3.82
C VAL A 176 -1.68 2.99 3.13
N ASN A 177 -1.12 1.96 3.79
CA ASN A 177 -1.08 0.61 3.23
C ASN A 177 -2.48 0.06 2.97
N TRP A 178 -3.48 0.42 3.77
CA TRP A 178 -4.85 -0.06 3.59
C TRP A 178 -5.50 0.43 2.29
N ILE A 179 -5.02 1.53 1.69
CA ILE A 179 -5.47 2.03 0.37
C ILE A 179 -5.46 0.90 -0.67
N CYS A 180 -4.43 0.05 -0.65
CA CYS A 180 -4.32 -1.02 -1.64
C CYS A 180 -5.50 -1.99 -1.60
N MET A 181 -6.25 -2.08 -0.50
CA MET A 181 -7.35 -3.04 -0.31
C MET A 181 -8.68 -2.56 -0.88
N TRP A 182 -8.90 -1.25 -0.96
CA TRP A 182 -10.20 -0.69 -1.37
C TRP A 182 -10.12 0.29 -2.53
N TYR A 183 -8.91 0.74 -2.93
CA TYR A 183 -8.74 1.60 -4.10
C TYR A 183 -9.15 0.88 -5.39
N GLU A 184 -10.01 1.55 -6.15
CA GLU A 184 -10.48 1.17 -7.48
C GLU A 184 -10.08 2.27 -8.49
N PRO A 185 -9.34 1.95 -9.57
CA PRO A 185 -8.89 2.94 -10.56
C PRO A 185 -10.01 3.73 -11.22
N ASP A 186 -11.16 3.09 -11.49
CA ASP A 186 -12.34 3.71 -12.10
C ASP A 186 -13.35 4.19 -11.04
N GLY A 187 -12.88 4.42 -9.81
CA GLY A 187 -13.69 4.89 -8.69
C GLY A 187 -14.05 6.38 -8.77
N ALA A 188 -14.82 6.86 -7.80
CA ALA A 188 -15.28 8.25 -7.74
C ALA A 188 -14.18 9.25 -7.38
N LEU A 189 -13.07 8.79 -6.78
CA LEU A 189 -11.94 9.62 -6.39
C LEU A 189 -10.69 9.15 -7.13
N SER A 190 -9.95 10.10 -7.68
CA SER A 190 -8.65 9.85 -8.28
C SER A 190 -7.59 9.50 -7.22
N ALA A 191 -6.49 8.88 -7.66
CA ALA A 191 -5.33 8.59 -6.80
C ALA A 191 -4.79 9.84 -6.10
N GLU A 192 -4.69 10.96 -6.82
CA GLU A 192 -4.17 12.22 -6.31
C GLU A 192 -5.09 12.82 -5.24
N GLU A 193 -6.41 12.74 -5.43
CA GLU A 193 -7.39 13.21 -4.44
C GLU A 193 -7.33 12.37 -3.16
N ILE A 194 -7.21 11.05 -3.28
CA ILE A 194 -7.04 10.16 -2.14
C ILE A 194 -5.73 10.49 -1.41
N ALA A 195 -4.62 10.60 -2.14
CA ALA A 195 -3.32 10.90 -1.56
C ALA A 195 -3.31 12.24 -0.80
N SER A 196 -3.90 13.29 -1.40
CA SER A 196 -4.02 14.61 -0.77
C SER A 196 -4.86 14.56 0.51
N GLN A 197 -6.01 13.87 0.48
CA GLN A 197 -6.87 13.74 1.65
C GLN A 197 -6.21 12.93 2.77
N PHE A 198 -5.48 11.87 2.44
CA PHE A 198 -4.72 11.07 3.41
C PHE A 198 -3.60 11.89 4.06
N ALA A 199 -2.80 12.59 3.25
CA ALA A 199 -1.73 13.45 3.73
C ALA A 199 -2.27 14.48 4.74
N ARG A 200 -3.29 15.23 4.33
CA ARG A 200 -3.92 16.25 5.17
C ARG A 200 -4.56 15.67 6.45
N THR A 201 -5.24 14.53 6.36
CA THR A 201 -5.98 13.96 7.51
C THR A 201 -5.02 13.38 8.54
N LEU A 202 -3.98 12.69 8.09
CA LEU A 202 -3.04 12.01 8.97
C LEU A 202 -2.04 12.98 9.63
N THR A 203 -1.74 14.13 9.02
CA THR A 203 -0.83 15.14 9.60
C THR A 203 -1.52 16.10 10.55
N GLN A 204 -2.83 16.33 10.43
CA GLN A 204 -3.58 17.26 11.29
C GLN A 204 -3.45 16.97 12.80
N GLY A 205 -3.40 15.68 13.17
CA GLY A 205 -3.20 15.27 14.56
C GLY A 205 -1.78 15.50 15.09
N LEU A 206 -0.81 15.67 14.20
CA LEU A 206 0.61 15.88 14.51
C LEU A 206 0.96 17.36 14.63
N VAL A 207 0.24 18.26 13.96
CA VAL A 207 0.55 19.70 13.93
C VAL A 207 0.75 20.26 15.35
N ALA A 208 1.89 20.91 15.57
CA ALA A 208 2.16 21.64 16.79
C ALA A 208 1.10 22.73 17.01
N ARG A 209 0.23 22.53 18.01
CA ARG A 209 -0.70 23.58 18.41
C ARG A 209 0.08 24.64 19.15
N ARG A 210 0.17 25.87 18.60
CA ARG A 210 0.49 27.04 19.42
C ARG A 210 -0.46 27.00 20.61
N ARG A 211 0.08 26.85 21.83
CA ARG A 211 -0.70 27.05 23.05
C ARG A 211 -1.35 28.42 22.91
N ARG A 212 -2.65 28.47 22.62
CA ARG A 212 -3.44 29.61 23.07
C ARG A 212 -3.24 29.60 24.58
N ALA A 213 -2.61 30.64 25.11
CA ALA A 213 -2.54 30.85 26.55
C ALA A 213 -3.98 30.82 27.06
N HIS A 214 -4.41 29.67 27.60
CA HIS A 214 -5.72 29.53 28.20
C HIS A 214 -5.58 30.08 29.62
N ALA A 215 -5.73 31.41 29.73
CA ALA A 215 -6.26 32.00 30.94
C ALA A 215 -7.69 31.48 31.09
N GLY A 216 -7.89 30.55 32.03
CA GLY A 216 -9.18 29.94 32.31
C GLY A 216 -9.04 28.49 32.73
N ALA A 217 -8.85 28.28 34.03
CA ALA A 217 -9.01 26.98 34.66
C ALA A 217 -10.41 26.44 34.36
N MET A 218 -10.50 25.27 33.74
CA MET A 218 -11.75 24.52 33.66
C MET A 218 -11.90 23.66 34.92
N PRO A 219 -13.06 23.67 35.62
CA PRO A 219 -13.28 22.81 36.78
C PRO A 219 -13.28 21.34 36.37
N GLY A 220 -12.71 20.49 37.23
CA GLY A 220 -12.45 19.08 36.98
C GLY A 220 -13.65 18.32 36.43
N ARG A 221 -13.47 17.67 35.27
CA ARG A 221 -14.32 16.56 34.85
C ARG A 221 -13.79 15.29 35.47
N SER A 222 -14.57 14.68 36.36
CA SER A 222 -14.34 13.32 36.85
C SER A 222 -14.28 12.33 35.67
N PRO A 223 -13.44 11.29 35.74
CA PRO A 223 -13.35 10.29 34.69
C PRO A 223 -14.69 9.53 34.58
N VAL A 224 -15.12 9.29 33.34
CA VAL A 224 -16.29 8.46 33.04
C VAL A 224 -15.99 7.03 33.51
N PRO A 225 -16.84 6.42 34.35
CA PRO A 225 -16.62 5.05 34.79
C PRO A 225 -16.85 4.10 33.61
N VAL A 226 -15.82 3.34 33.24
CA VAL A 226 -15.97 2.21 32.31
C VAL A 226 -16.78 1.14 33.01
N ALA A 227 -18.05 0.98 32.64
CA ALA A 227 -18.90 -0.07 33.17
C ALA A 227 -18.39 -1.44 32.68
N GLY A 228 -17.61 -2.12 33.52
CA GLY A 228 -17.24 -3.52 33.36
C GLY A 228 -18.44 -4.43 33.66
N GLY A 229 -19.31 -4.61 32.67
CA GLY A 229 -20.34 -5.66 32.68
C GLY A 229 -19.93 -6.81 31.75
N PRO A 230 -20.10 -8.08 32.13
CA PRO A 230 -19.74 -9.21 31.27
C PRO A 230 -20.61 -9.23 30.01
N LEU A 231 -19.99 -9.53 28.86
CA LEU A 231 -20.69 -9.69 27.58
C LEU A 231 -21.75 -10.81 27.68
N PRO A 232 -22.96 -10.62 27.11
CA PRO A 232 -23.97 -11.67 27.07
C PRO A 232 -23.54 -12.81 26.14
N ALA A 233 -23.72 -14.06 26.62
CA ALA A 233 -23.39 -15.27 25.88
C ALA A 233 -24.20 -15.42 24.58
N PRO A 234 -23.64 -16.03 23.53
CA PRO A 234 -24.33 -16.18 22.24
C PRO A 234 -25.52 -17.15 22.35
N LYS A 235 -26.70 -16.68 21.92
CA LYS A 235 -27.92 -17.49 21.86
C LYS A 235 -27.73 -18.66 20.86
N LYS A 236 -27.91 -19.89 21.33
CA LYS A 236 -27.95 -21.10 20.50
C LYS A 236 -29.07 -20.97 19.46
N ARG A 237 -28.73 -21.05 18.17
CA ARG A 237 -29.70 -21.19 17.07
C ARG A 237 -30.47 -22.51 17.25
N GLN A 238 -31.78 -22.42 17.47
CA GLN A 238 -32.69 -23.56 17.30
C GLN A 238 -32.71 -23.94 15.82
N ARG A 239 -32.33 -25.18 15.52
CA ARG A 239 -32.65 -25.84 14.25
C ARG A 239 -34.15 -26.06 14.24
N VAL A 240 -34.86 -25.39 13.33
CA VAL A 240 -36.24 -25.74 12.99
C VAL A 240 -36.16 -26.99 12.11
N SER A 241 -36.61 -28.11 12.67
CA SER A 241 -36.91 -29.32 11.93
C SER A 241 -38.29 -29.17 11.28
N ASN A 242 -38.35 -29.09 9.96
CA ASN A 242 -39.57 -29.41 9.23
C ASN A 242 -39.38 -30.78 8.57
N GLN A 243 -39.89 -31.80 9.24
CA GLN A 243 -40.49 -32.95 8.56
C GLN A 243 -41.97 -32.63 8.41
N GLU A 244 -42.50 -32.70 7.20
CA GLU A 244 -43.85 -33.21 6.97
C GLU A 244 -43.93 -33.78 5.56
N SER A 245 -44.71 -34.86 5.46
CA SER A 245 -44.64 -35.93 4.48
C SER A 245 -45.88 -35.91 3.59
N LEU A 246 -45.76 -36.55 2.41
CA LEU A 246 -46.80 -37.26 1.65
C LEU A 246 -47.89 -36.46 0.90
N ALA A 247 -47.78 -36.44 -0.42
CA ALA A 247 -48.67 -37.17 -1.35
C ALA A 247 -47.98 -37.35 -2.71
#